data_AF-A0A920YU32-F1
#
_entry.id   AF-A0A920YU32-F1
#
_cell.length_a   1.000
_cell.length_b   1.000
_cell.length_c   1.000
_cell.angle_alpha   90.00
_cell.angle_beta   90.00
_cell.angle_gamma   90.00
#
_symmetry.space_group_name_H-M   'P 1'
#
loop_
_entity.id
_entity.type
_entity.pdbx_description
1 polymer ?
#
loop_
_entity_poly.entity_id
_entity_poly.type
_entity_poly.pdbx_seq_one_letter_code
_entity_poly.pdbx_strand_id
1 'polypeptide(L)'
;MNKEKMEQLREVINRMISLDDCDQSKLLKKSQEMDKLILQAIKESDYIRDFLGDKLKSELDAIIDKIQPIQKIYDSMRIVDPIRKTVVEIREGTVCKEKSECYMLWKSQKICENCIAIRACNENDTIIKIEYDSEKVYMMTAIPISIQDRKFVLELFKDVTNSLYVDKFLA
;
A
#
# COMPACT_ATOMS: atom_id res chain seq x y z
N MET A 1 -2.09 -11.07 -3.54
CA MET A 1 -3.04 -11.39 -4.63
C MET A 1 -2.46 -11.67 -6.04
N ASN A 2 -1.60 -10.84 -6.67
CA ASN A 2 -1.20 -11.05 -8.09
C ASN A 2 -0.39 -12.33 -8.35
N LYS A 3 0.47 -12.75 -7.41
CA LYS A 3 1.31 -13.96 -7.55
C LYS A 3 0.49 -15.25 -7.54
N GLU A 4 -0.50 -15.34 -6.66
CA GLU A 4 -1.39 -16.50 -6.55
C GLU A 4 -2.31 -16.63 -7.77
N LYS A 5 -2.85 -15.51 -8.27
CA LYS A 5 -3.60 -15.47 -9.54
C LYS A 5 -2.73 -15.89 -10.74
N MET A 6 -1.46 -15.46 -10.78
CA MET A 6 -0.52 -15.88 -11.82
C MET A 6 -0.25 -17.39 -11.76
N GLU A 7 -0.06 -17.96 -10.57
CA GLU A 7 0.17 -19.41 -10.44
C GLU A 7 -1.08 -20.21 -10.83
N GLN A 8 -2.26 -19.78 -10.42
CA GLN A 8 -3.53 -20.40 -10.85
C GLN A 8 -3.72 -20.35 -12.38
N LEU A 9 -3.47 -19.19 -13.00
CA LEU A 9 -3.53 -19.04 -14.46
C LEU A 9 -2.51 -19.94 -15.15
N ARG A 10 -1.29 -20.02 -14.61
CA ARG A 10 -0.21 -20.87 -15.14
C ARG A 10 -0.60 -22.34 -15.10
N GLU A 11 -1.18 -22.82 -14.01
CA GLU A 11 -1.70 -24.19 -13.90
C GLU A 11 -2.85 -24.47 -14.89
N VAL A 12 -3.75 -23.51 -15.08
CA VAL A 12 -4.85 -23.64 -16.06
C VAL A 12 -4.30 -23.72 -17.48
N ILE A 13 -3.37 -22.83 -17.86
CA ILE A 13 -2.73 -22.81 -19.18
C ILE A 13 -1.98 -24.13 -19.43
N ASN A 14 -1.18 -24.60 -18.48
CA ASN A 14 -0.43 -25.86 -18.60
C ASN A 14 -1.36 -27.07 -18.78
N ARG A 15 -2.48 -27.12 -18.06
CA ARG A 15 -3.51 -28.15 -18.25
C ARG A 15 -4.12 -28.10 -19.64
N MET A 16 -4.46 -26.91 -20.14
CA MET A 16 -5.04 -26.74 -21.48
C MET A 16 -4.09 -27.18 -22.59
N ILE A 17 -2.79 -26.88 -22.46
CA ILE A 17 -1.76 -27.29 -23.43
C ILE A 17 -1.61 -28.83 -23.47
N SER A 18 -1.86 -29.50 -22.35
CA SER A 18 -1.70 -30.95 -22.21
C SER A 18 -2.90 -31.77 -22.72
N LEU A 19 -3.98 -31.12 -23.16
CA LEU A 19 -5.19 -31.79 -23.67
C LEU A 19 -5.15 -31.94 -25.20
N ASP A 20 -5.55 -33.11 -25.69
CA ASP A 20 -5.52 -33.44 -27.13
C ASP A 20 -6.49 -32.59 -28.00
N ASP A 21 -7.52 -31.97 -27.40
CA ASP A 21 -8.50 -31.08 -28.05
C ASP A 21 -8.45 -29.66 -27.45
N CYS A 22 -7.30 -29.01 -27.61
CA CYS A 22 -7.08 -27.68 -27.05
C CYS A 22 -7.84 -26.59 -27.83
N ASP A 23 -8.86 -26.00 -27.20
CA ASP A 23 -9.52 -24.77 -27.66
C ASP A 23 -8.51 -23.60 -27.67
N GLN A 24 -7.87 -23.38 -28.82
CA GLN A 24 -6.84 -22.36 -29.02
C GLN A 24 -7.34 -20.94 -28.71
N SER A 25 -8.63 -20.65 -28.92
CA SER A 25 -9.20 -19.33 -28.62
C SER A 25 -9.26 -19.08 -27.12
N LYS A 26 -9.70 -20.08 -26.34
CA LYS A 26 -9.69 -19.99 -24.88
C LYS A 26 -8.27 -19.95 -24.33
N LEU A 27 -7.35 -20.76 -24.88
CA LEU A 27 -5.95 -20.76 -24.47
C LEU A 27 -5.32 -19.38 -24.68
N LEU A 28 -5.52 -18.78 -25.86
CA LEU A 28 -5.01 -17.45 -26.18
C LEU A 28 -5.55 -16.39 -25.21
N LYS A 29 -6.85 -16.42 -24.88
CA LYS A 29 -7.43 -15.49 -23.88
C LYS A 29 -6.77 -15.64 -22.51
N LYS A 30 -6.54 -16.86 -22.04
CA LYS A 30 -5.88 -17.13 -20.75
C LYS A 30 -4.41 -16.71 -20.76
N SER A 31 -3.69 -16.97 -21.85
CA SER A 31 -2.32 -16.48 -22.03
C SER A 31 -2.25 -14.95 -21.97
N GLN A 32 -3.14 -14.25 -22.67
CA GLN A 32 -3.20 -12.79 -22.65
C GLN A 32 -3.56 -12.22 -21.27
N GLU A 33 -4.42 -12.90 -20.50
CA GLU A 33 -4.68 -12.54 -19.09
C GLU A 33 -3.40 -12.65 -18.25
N MET A 34 -2.62 -13.71 -18.43
CA MET A 34 -1.34 -13.89 -17.74
C MET A 34 -0.31 -12.83 -18.17
N ASP A 35 -0.17 -12.54 -19.46
CA ASP A 35 0.74 -11.51 -19.98
C ASP A 35 0.39 -10.12 -19.42
N LYS A 36 -0.90 -9.81 -19.29
CA LYS A 36 -1.35 -8.56 -18.65
C LYS A 36 -0.91 -8.48 -17.19
N LEU A 37 -1.03 -9.57 -16.43
CA LEU A 37 -0.59 -9.61 -15.03
C LEU A 37 0.94 -9.47 -14.92
N ILE A 38 1.70 -10.11 -15.81
CA ILE A 38 3.16 -9.99 -15.87
C ILE A 38 3.57 -8.54 -16.16
N LEU A 39 2.97 -7.92 -17.19
CA LEU A 39 3.25 -6.53 -17.54
C LEU A 39 2.89 -5.57 -16.40
N GLN A 40 1.81 -5.85 -15.67
CA GLN A 40 1.44 -5.07 -14.49
C GLN A 40 2.50 -5.20 -13.39
N ALA A 41 2.94 -6.42 -13.07
CA ALA A 41 3.96 -6.67 -12.05
C ALA A 41 5.32 -6.03 -12.41
N ILE A 42 5.72 -6.06 -13.68
CA ILE A 42 6.93 -5.37 -14.16
C ILE A 42 6.80 -3.85 -13.96
N LYS A 43 5.66 -3.26 -14.37
CA LYS A 43 5.40 -1.82 -14.20
C LYS A 43 5.30 -1.39 -12.73
N GLU A 44 4.90 -2.28 -11.84
CA GLU A 44 4.92 -2.10 -10.38
C GLU A 44 6.35 -2.13 -9.87
N SER A 45 7.15 -3.15 -10.24
CA SER A 45 8.55 -3.28 -9.83
C SER A 45 9.41 -2.11 -10.32
N ASP A 46 9.25 -1.68 -11.56
CA ASP A 46 9.95 -0.52 -12.11
C ASP A 46 9.60 0.76 -11.34
N TYR A 47 8.32 0.92 -10.98
CA TYR A 47 7.88 2.09 -10.20
C TYR A 47 8.42 2.08 -8.78
N ILE A 48 8.41 0.92 -8.10
CA ILE A 48 9.01 0.74 -6.78
C ILE A 48 10.50 1.07 -6.85
N ARG A 49 11.21 0.60 -7.89
CA ARG A 49 12.61 0.92 -8.12
C ARG A 49 12.82 2.42 -8.36
N ASP A 50 11.96 3.09 -9.12
CA ASP A 50 12.08 4.54 -9.35
C ASP A 50 11.77 5.36 -8.08
N PHE A 51 10.81 4.89 -7.26
CA PHE A 51 10.40 5.54 -6.01
C PHE A 51 11.47 5.37 -4.92
N LEU A 52 11.96 4.15 -4.74
CA LEU A 52 12.81 3.74 -3.63
C LEU A 52 14.30 3.65 -4.03
N GLY A 53 14.60 3.07 -5.19
CA GLY A 53 15.92 2.56 -5.56
C GLY A 53 16.10 1.10 -5.11
N ASP A 54 16.92 0.32 -5.83
CA ASP A 54 17.04 -1.14 -5.61
C ASP A 54 17.46 -1.49 -4.17
N LYS A 55 18.41 -0.76 -3.60
CA LYS A 55 18.90 -0.98 -2.23
C LYS A 55 17.88 -0.60 -1.16
N LEU A 56 16.93 0.27 -1.49
CA LEU A 56 15.94 0.80 -0.57
C LEU A 56 14.70 -0.12 -0.49
N LYS A 57 14.50 -0.94 -1.54
CA LYS A 57 13.44 -1.95 -1.61
C LYS A 57 13.58 -3.04 -0.53
N SER A 58 14.78 -3.56 -0.30
CA SER A 58 15.00 -4.64 0.68
C SER A 58 14.74 -4.20 2.12
N GLU A 59 15.16 -2.98 2.49
CA GLU A 59 14.86 -2.40 3.80
C GLU A 59 13.36 -2.14 3.97
N LEU A 60 12.69 -1.74 2.89
CA LEU A 60 11.24 -1.57 2.91
C LEU A 60 10.50 -2.91 3.04
N ASP A 61 10.90 -3.94 2.31
CA ASP A 61 10.33 -5.29 2.41
C ASP A 61 10.45 -5.78 3.87
N ALA A 62 11.60 -5.54 4.52
CA ALA A 62 11.78 -5.87 5.94
C ALA A 62 10.86 -5.08 6.90
N ILE A 63 10.52 -3.82 6.57
CA ILE A 63 9.52 -3.04 7.32
C ILE A 63 8.13 -3.63 7.10
N ILE A 64 7.78 -3.97 5.85
CA ILE A 64 6.48 -4.53 5.48
C ILE A 64 6.24 -5.87 6.20
N ASP A 65 7.26 -6.72 6.27
CA ASP A 65 7.21 -8.00 6.99
C ASP A 65 6.98 -7.79 8.49
N LYS A 66 7.56 -6.74 9.09
CA LYS A 66 7.37 -6.42 10.52
C LYS A 66 5.98 -5.89 10.82
N ILE A 67 5.34 -5.20 9.87
CA ILE A 67 4.00 -4.60 10.07
C ILE A 67 2.86 -5.49 9.56
N GLN A 68 3.16 -6.60 8.89
CA GLN A 68 2.19 -7.62 8.49
C GLN A 68 1.20 -8.02 9.62
N PRO A 69 1.62 -8.24 10.87
CA PRO A 69 0.70 -8.61 11.94
C PRO A 69 -0.36 -7.54 12.25
N ILE A 70 0.00 -6.25 12.13
CA ILE A 70 -0.90 -5.14 12.43
C ILE A 70 -1.75 -4.70 11.23
N GLN A 71 -1.48 -5.22 10.02
CA GLN A 71 -2.31 -4.98 8.83
C GLN A 71 -3.79 -5.38 9.02
N LYS A 72 -4.07 -6.34 9.91
CA LYS A 72 -5.46 -6.74 10.22
C LYS A 72 -6.19 -5.76 11.13
N ILE A 73 -5.47 -4.85 11.77
CA ILE A 73 -6.02 -3.87 12.72
C ILE A 73 -6.41 -2.59 11.99
N TYR A 74 -5.66 -2.23 10.95
CA TYR A 74 -5.85 -1.00 10.18
C TYR A 74 -6.55 -1.29 8.85
N ASP A 75 -7.35 -0.35 8.37
CA ASP A 75 -8.11 -0.50 7.12
C ASP A 75 -7.23 -0.25 5.89
N SER A 76 -6.22 0.61 6.03
CA SER A 76 -5.21 0.82 5.00
C SER A 76 -3.88 1.29 5.59
N MET A 77 -2.81 1.06 4.82
CA MET A 77 -1.45 1.46 5.16
C MET A 77 -0.75 1.98 3.91
N ARG A 78 0.15 2.96 4.08
CA ARG A 78 0.94 3.49 2.98
C ARG A 78 2.27 4.07 3.45
N ILE A 79 3.22 4.15 2.54
CA ILE A 79 4.49 4.87 2.72
C ILE A 79 4.41 6.18 1.96
N VAL A 80 4.77 7.26 2.64
CA VAL A 80 4.82 8.61 2.08
C VAL A 80 6.28 9.06 2.00
N ASP A 81 6.70 9.55 0.84
CA ASP A 81 7.89 10.39 0.71
C ASP A 81 7.45 11.86 0.84
N PRO A 82 7.68 12.50 2.00
CA PRO A 82 7.19 13.86 2.25
C PRO A 82 7.90 14.90 1.37
N ILE A 83 9.10 14.61 0.87
CA ILE A 83 9.90 15.51 0.02
C ILE A 83 9.37 15.46 -1.42
N ARG A 84 9.19 14.24 -1.96
CA ARG A 84 8.69 14.02 -3.32
C ARG A 84 7.16 14.10 -3.42
N LYS A 85 6.46 14.15 -2.28
CA LYS A 85 4.98 14.15 -2.17
C LYS A 85 4.31 12.94 -2.84
N THR A 86 5.05 11.85 -2.94
CA THR A 86 4.64 10.61 -3.57
C THR A 86 4.27 9.58 -2.51
N VAL A 87 3.28 8.76 -2.81
CA VAL A 87 2.73 7.77 -1.90
C VAL A 87 2.71 6.40 -2.55
N VAL A 88 2.89 5.40 -1.70
CA VAL A 88 2.87 4.00 -2.07
C VAL A 88 2.01 3.25 -1.08
N GLU A 89 0.91 2.68 -1.57
CA GLU A 89 0.00 1.91 -0.72
C GLU A 89 0.55 0.51 -0.44
N ILE A 90 0.27 -0.01 0.74
CA ILE A 90 0.63 -1.37 1.15
C ILE A 90 -0.67 -2.16 1.29
N ARG A 91 -0.85 -3.19 0.47
CA ARG A 91 -1.97 -4.13 0.56
C ARG A 91 -1.44 -5.56 0.67
N GLU A 92 -1.94 -6.32 1.64
CA GLU A 92 -1.56 -7.73 1.85
C GLU A 92 -0.04 -7.96 1.90
N GLY A 93 0.69 -7.10 2.62
CA GLY A 93 2.16 -7.21 2.70
C GLY A 93 2.88 -6.94 1.38
N THR A 94 2.23 -6.32 0.39
CA THR A 94 2.82 -5.97 -0.89
C THR A 94 2.62 -4.49 -1.18
N VAL A 95 3.65 -3.87 -1.76
CA VAL A 95 3.55 -2.52 -2.30
C VAL A 95 2.68 -2.52 -3.56
N CYS A 96 1.58 -1.74 -3.55
CA CYS A 96 0.73 -1.54 -4.71
C CYS A 96 0.99 -0.16 -5.34
N LYS A 97 1.09 -0.13 -6.67
CA LYS A 97 1.18 1.12 -7.42
C LYS A 97 -0.19 1.76 -7.54
N GLU A 98 -0.42 2.78 -6.73
CA GLU A 98 -1.38 3.82 -7.07
C GLU A 98 -0.59 5.12 -7.16
N LYS A 99 -0.37 5.62 -8.39
CA LYS A 99 0.15 6.98 -8.58
C LYS A 99 -0.96 7.92 -8.11
N SER A 100 -0.97 8.20 -6.82
CA SER A 100 -1.77 9.27 -6.23
C SER A 100 -0.80 10.23 -5.56
N GLU A 101 -1.00 11.52 -5.83
CA GLU A 101 -0.39 12.54 -4.99
C GLU A 101 -0.91 12.34 -3.57
N CYS A 102 -0.10 12.65 -2.55
CA CYS A 102 -0.42 12.32 -1.16
C CYS A 102 -1.81 12.76 -0.67
N TYR A 103 -2.39 13.77 -1.32
CA TYR A 103 -3.71 14.31 -1.06
C TYR A 103 -4.86 13.69 -1.86
N MET A 104 -4.60 13.03 -2.99
CA MET A 104 -5.62 12.50 -3.91
C MET A 104 -6.43 11.32 -3.35
N LEU A 105 -5.94 10.68 -2.29
CA LEU A 105 -6.62 9.57 -1.61
C LEU A 105 -7.63 10.03 -0.56
N TRP A 106 -7.60 11.30 -0.17
CA TRP A 106 -8.68 11.93 0.56
C TRP A 106 -9.65 12.57 -0.43
N LYS A 107 -10.91 12.78 -0.03
CA LYS A 107 -11.89 13.60 -0.79
C LYS A 107 -11.47 15.08 -0.94
N SER A 108 -10.22 15.41 -0.62
CA SER A 108 -9.59 16.72 -0.72
C SER A 108 -8.62 16.71 -1.90
N GLN A 109 -9.02 17.33 -3.02
CA GLN A 109 -8.12 17.59 -4.16
C GLN A 109 -7.06 18.68 -3.86
N LYS A 110 -6.64 18.83 -2.59
CA LYS A 110 -5.73 19.86 -2.12
C LYS A 110 -4.64 19.27 -1.24
N ILE A 111 -3.41 19.76 -1.43
CA ILE A 111 -2.28 19.53 -0.52
C ILE A 111 -2.73 19.81 0.91
N CYS A 112 -2.52 18.85 1.81
CA CYS A 112 -2.90 19.01 3.20
C CYS A 112 -2.06 20.11 3.86
N GLU A 113 -2.72 21.18 4.32
CA GLU A 113 -2.08 22.26 5.08
C GLU A 113 -1.46 21.75 6.39
N ASN A 114 -2.05 20.69 6.98
CA ASN A 114 -1.59 20.02 8.20
C ASN A 114 -1.22 18.55 7.95
N CYS A 115 -0.29 18.32 7.01
CA CYS A 115 0.14 16.98 6.64
C CYS A 115 0.76 16.25 7.84
N ILE A 116 0.11 15.17 8.28
CA ILE A 116 0.57 14.37 9.42
C ILE A 116 1.96 13.75 9.15
N ALA A 117 2.25 13.35 7.89
CA ALA A 117 3.58 12.89 7.51
C ALA A 117 4.66 13.97 7.66
N ILE A 118 4.42 15.21 7.22
CA ILE A 118 5.40 16.30 7.42
C ILE A 118 5.63 16.53 8.91
N ARG A 119 4.57 16.53 9.71
CA ARG A 119 4.65 16.71 11.16
C ARG A 119 5.48 15.62 11.83
N ALA A 120 5.18 14.36 11.55
CA ALA A 120 5.95 13.21 12.05
C ALA A 120 7.42 13.24 11.62
N CYS A 121 7.68 13.63 10.38
CA CYS A 121 9.03 13.75 9.83
C CYS A 121 9.85 14.89 10.48
N ASN A 122 9.20 16.01 10.82
CA ASN A 122 9.81 17.17 11.46
C ASN A 122 10.05 16.96 12.95
N GLU A 123 9.06 16.41 13.66
CA GLU A 123 9.16 16.09 15.09
C GLU A 123 10.04 14.85 15.33
N ASN A 124 10.26 14.04 14.28
CA ASN A 124 10.95 12.75 14.34
C ASN A 124 10.35 11.81 15.41
N ASP A 125 9.02 11.87 15.52
CA ASP A 125 8.23 11.08 16.47
C ASP A 125 6.95 10.59 15.80
N THR A 126 6.32 9.60 16.41
CA THR A 126 5.04 9.06 15.97
C THR A 126 3.91 10.03 16.28
N ILE A 127 3.18 10.45 15.26
CA ILE A 127 2.05 11.37 15.40
C ILE A 127 0.75 10.63 15.17
N ILE A 128 -0.20 10.80 16.09
CA ILE A 128 -1.57 10.29 15.95
C ILE A 128 -2.49 11.48 15.69
N LYS A 129 -3.29 11.40 14.63
CA LYS A 129 -4.29 12.40 14.27
C LYS A 129 -5.66 11.75 14.21
N ILE A 130 -6.65 12.37 14.84
CA ILE A 130 -8.05 11.98 14.72
C ILE A 130 -8.76 13.08 13.93
N GLU A 131 -9.46 12.71 12.86
CA GLU A 131 -10.33 13.59 12.11
C GLU A 131 -11.74 13.01 12.11
N TYR A 132 -12.74 13.87 12.29
CA TYR A 132 -14.13 13.44 12.33
C TYR A 132 -15.04 14.45 11.64
N ASP A 133 -16.15 13.95 11.12
CA ASP A 133 -17.31 14.74 10.71
C ASP A 133 -18.54 14.29 11.52
N SER A 134 -19.74 14.65 11.08
CA SER A 134 -20.98 14.28 11.78
C SER A 134 -21.29 12.78 11.76
N GLU A 135 -20.68 12.01 10.85
CA GLU A 135 -21.00 10.60 10.63
C GLU A 135 -19.82 9.67 10.89
N LYS A 136 -18.59 10.15 10.72
CA LYS A 136 -17.40 9.29 10.71
C LYS A 136 -16.28 9.84 11.55
N VAL A 137 -15.51 8.93 12.15
CA VAL A 137 -14.29 9.22 12.90
C VAL A 137 -13.15 8.37 12.34
N TYR A 138 -12.08 9.02 11.90
CA TYR A 138 -10.89 8.39 11.36
C TYR A 138 -9.70 8.65 12.28
N MET A 139 -8.94 7.59 12.56
CA MET A 139 -7.65 7.65 13.23
C MET A 139 -6.54 7.40 12.22
N MET A 140 -5.53 8.27 12.24
CA MET A 140 -4.32 8.18 11.45
C MET A 140 -3.12 8.11 12.38
N THR A 141 -2.18 7.22 12.08
CA THR A 141 -0.90 7.12 12.79
C THR A 141 0.22 7.29 11.77
N ALA A 142 1.08 8.29 11.96
CA ALA A 142 2.22 8.57 11.10
C ALA A 142 3.52 8.27 11.85
N ILE A 143 4.27 7.29 11.37
CA ILE A 143 5.51 6.82 11.96
C ILE A 143 6.66 7.23 11.03
N PRO A 144 7.59 8.10 11.46
CA PRO A 144 8.74 8.45 10.64
C PRO A 144 9.68 7.25 10.54
N ILE A 145 10.12 6.94 9.33
CA ILE A 145 11.07 5.86 9.04
C ILE A 145 12.25 6.44 8.26
N SER A 146 13.47 6.06 8.63
CA SER A 146 14.68 6.46 7.91
C SER A 146 15.26 5.26 7.19
N ILE A 147 15.45 5.39 5.88
CA ILE A 147 16.02 4.35 5.02
C ILE A 147 17.14 5.00 4.22
N GLN A 148 18.39 4.60 4.46
CA GLN A 148 19.59 5.16 3.78
C GLN A 148 19.59 6.70 3.71
N ASP A 149 19.43 7.34 4.86
CA ASP A 149 19.40 8.80 5.04
C ASP A 149 18.23 9.52 4.34
N ARG A 150 17.32 8.79 3.70
CA ARG A 150 16.05 9.31 3.22
C ARG A 150 14.96 9.10 4.28
N LYS A 151 14.22 10.17 4.57
CA LYS A 151 13.07 10.11 5.46
C LYS A 151 11.81 9.76 4.69
N PHE A 152 11.10 8.76 5.17
CA PHE A 152 9.75 8.42 4.75
C PHE A 152 8.83 8.40 5.98
N VAL A 153 7.54 8.20 5.74
CA VAL A 153 6.57 8.04 6.81
C VAL A 153 5.67 6.85 6.48
N LEU A 154 5.56 5.91 7.42
CA LEU A 154 4.53 4.89 7.39
C LEU A 154 3.25 5.48 7.99
N GLU A 155 2.22 5.61 7.17
CA GLU A 155 0.90 6.06 7.62
C GLU A 155 -0.06 4.86 7.72
N LEU A 156 -0.74 4.78 8.86
CA LEU A 156 -1.72 3.75 9.20
C LEU A 156 -3.09 4.41 9.36
N PHE A 157 -4.13 3.86 8.74
CA PHE A 157 -5.48 4.44 8.73
C PHE A 157 -6.49 3.46 9.32
N LYS A 158 -7.39 3.98 10.15
CA LYS A 158 -8.50 3.21 10.72
C LYS A 158 -9.75 4.06 10.82
N ASP A 159 -10.86 3.58 10.29
CA ASP A 159 -12.20 4.03 10.63
C ASP A 159 -12.53 3.51 12.02
N VAL A 160 -12.61 4.44 12.97
CA VAL A 160 -12.87 4.16 14.38
C VAL A 160 -14.28 4.58 14.80
N THR A 161 -15.16 4.91 13.84
CA THR A 161 -16.52 5.43 14.09
C THR A 161 -17.29 4.62 15.13
N ASN A 162 -17.23 3.29 15.06
CA ASN A 162 -17.95 2.39 15.96
C ASN A 162 -17.06 1.64 16.95
N SER A 163 -15.74 1.93 16.96
CA SER A 163 -14.77 1.21 17.79
C SER A 163 -13.94 2.10 18.70
N LEU A 164 -14.02 3.42 18.53
CA LEU A 164 -13.38 4.37 19.43
C LEU A 164 -14.17 4.45 20.74
N TYR A 165 -13.51 4.08 21.84
CA TYR A 165 -14.01 4.28 23.18
C TYR A 165 -13.10 5.27 23.90
N VAL A 166 -13.66 6.39 24.35
CA VAL A 166 -12.95 7.42 25.11
C VAL A 166 -13.56 7.48 26.50
N ASP A 167 -12.77 7.16 27.51
CA ASP A 167 -13.17 7.24 28.89
C ASP A 167 -12.37 8.32 29.63
N LYS A 168 -12.99 8.90 30.66
CA LYS A 168 -12.35 9.88 31.50
C LYS A 168 -11.83 9.18 32.75
N PHE A 169 -10.53 9.31 33.04
CA PHE A 169 -10.00 8.88 34.33
C PHE A 169 -10.74 9.59 35.47
N LEU A 170 -11.29 8.81 36.41
CA LEU A 170 -11.73 9.33 37.69
C LEU A 170 -10.48 9.64 38.52
N ALA A 171 -10.22 10.93 38.73
CA ALA A 171 -9.18 11.40 39.65
C ALA A 171 -9.62 11.17 41.11
#